data_AF-A0A0D2FFN5-F1
#
_entry.id   AF-A0A0D2FFN5-F1
#
_cell.length_a   1.000
_cell.length_b   1.000
_cell.length_c   1.000
_cell.angle_alpha   90.00
_cell.angle_beta   90.00
_cell.angle_gamma   90.00
#
_symmetry.space_group_name_H-M   'P 1'
#
loop_
_entity.id
_entity.type
_entity.pdbx_description
1 polymer ?
#
loop_
_entity_poly.entity_id
_entity_poly.type
_entity_poly.pdbx_seq_one_letter_code
_entity_poly.pdbx_strand_id
1 'polypeptide(L)'
;MSLRKKQVKKFIDLCVDHWDRICQKLSPQNAGHRLFPSRTPKHDEDTGARVDQGLKHSKNGTQSDDTYNIHIQANNQGPASHGNLFTVEVRPTMSKTAFKSSMEKAARDAGVIWVMASS
;
A
#
# COMPACT_ATOMS: atom_id res chain seq x y z
N MET A 1 1.85 -17.53 5.69
CA MET A 1 1.18 -17.93 4.43
C MET A 1 1.11 -16.73 3.51
N SER A 2 1.53 -16.84 2.25
CA SER A 2 1.41 -15.75 1.26
C SER A 2 -0.07 -15.51 0.90
N LEU A 3 -0.44 -14.25 0.62
CA LEU A 3 -1.80 -13.91 0.18
C LEU A 3 -2.08 -14.45 -1.22
N ARG A 4 -3.30 -14.94 -1.44
CA ARG A 4 -3.72 -15.35 -2.79
C ARG A 4 -3.82 -14.13 -3.70
N LYS A 5 -3.49 -14.28 -4.99
CA LYS A 5 -3.64 -13.24 -6.03
C LYS A 5 -4.98 -12.48 -5.97
N LYS A 6 -6.09 -13.22 -5.81
CA LYS A 6 -7.44 -12.62 -5.72
C LYS A 6 -7.58 -11.72 -4.47
N GLN A 7 -6.98 -12.10 -3.35
CA GLN A 7 -7.00 -11.29 -2.13
C GLN A 7 -6.18 -10.01 -2.30
N VAL A 8 -5.01 -10.09 -2.95
CA VAL A 8 -4.17 -8.92 -3.23
C VAL A 8 -4.89 -7.94 -4.17
N LYS A 9 -5.53 -8.43 -5.23
CA LYS A 9 -6.35 -7.58 -6.12
C LYS A 9 -7.50 -6.90 -5.36
N LYS A 10 -8.27 -7.66 -4.58
CA LYS A 10 -9.35 -7.12 -3.76
C LYS A 10 -8.84 -6.07 -2.78
N PHE A 11 -7.65 -6.28 -2.20
CA PHE A 11 -7.02 -5.33 -1.30
C PHE A 11 -6.58 -4.05 -2.03
N ILE A 12 -6.03 -4.15 -3.24
CA ILE A 12 -5.72 -2.99 -4.07
C ILE A 12 -7.00 -2.18 -4.33
N ASP A 13 -8.09 -2.82 -4.75
CA ASP A 13 -9.36 -2.13 -4.98
C ASP A 13 -9.87 -1.44 -3.71
N LEU A 14 -9.80 -2.10 -2.54
CA LEU A 14 -10.14 -1.48 -1.26
C LEU A 14 -9.28 -0.26 -0.93
N CYS A 15 -7.97 -0.31 -1.20
CA CYS A 15 -7.07 0.82 -1.01
C CYS A 15 -7.45 2.00 -1.93
N VAL A 16 -7.84 1.72 -3.17
CA VAL A 16 -8.25 2.73 -4.16
C VAL A 16 -9.55 3.41 -3.73
N ASP A 17 -10.52 2.63 -3.25
CA ASP A 17 -11.79 3.14 -2.72
C ASP A 17 -11.57 4.05 -1.51
N HIS A 18 -10.56 3.73 -0.68
CA HIS A 18 -10.19 4.48 0.52
C HIS A 18 -9.05 5.48 0.30
N TRP A 19 -8.65 5.73 -0.95
CA TRP A 19 -7.46 6.55 -1.25
C TRP A 19 -7.51 7.93 -0.59
N ASP A 20 -8.66 8.61 -0.61
CA ASP A 20 -8.81 9.94 -0.01
C ASP A 20 -8.51 9.93 1.51
N ARG A 21 -8.88 8.85 2.21
CA ARG A 21 -8.57 8.67 3.64
C ARG A 21 -7.12 8.29 3.89
N ILE A 22 -6.51 7.54 2.96
CA ILE A 22 -5.07 7.23 3.01
C ILE A 22 -4.28 8.53 2.84
N CYS A 23 -4.63 9.37 1.86
CA CYS A 23 -4.02 10.69 1.64
C CYS A 23 -4.03 11.58 2.87
N GLN A 24 -5.16 11.67 3.57
CA GLN A 24 -5.30 12.50 4.78
C GLN A 24 -4.35 12.09 5.91
N LYS A 25 -3.85 10.85 5.89
CA LYS A 25 -2.89 10.34 6.89
C LYS A 25 -1.44 10.43 6.42
N LEU A 26 -1.19 10.77 5.16
CA LEU A 26 0.18 10.93 4.66
C LEU A 26 0.79 12.18 5.29
N SER A 27 1.79 11.98 6.13
CA SER A 27 2.54 13.09 6.72
C SER A 27 3.94 12.64 7.14
N PRO A 28 4.92 13.54 7.23
CA PRO A 28 6.27 13.18 7.66
C PRO A 28 6.28 12.52 9.06
N GLN A 29 5.35 12.92 9.93
CA GLN A 29 5.23 12.41 11.31
C GLN A 29 4.60 11.02 11.39
N ASN A 30 3.96 10.54 10.32
CA ASN A 30 3.26 9.27 10.30
C ASN A 30 4.09 8.12 9.71
N ALA A 31 5.40 8.32 9.51
CA ALA A 31 6.31 7.28 9.03
C ALA A 31 6.33 6.07 10.00
N GLY A 32 6.21 4.86 9.44
CA GLY A 32 6.12 3.60 10.20
C GLY A 32 4.72 3.30 10.75
N HIS A 33 3.74 4.18 10.57
CA HIS A 33 2.39 3.99 11.08
C HIS A 33 1.43 3.45 10.02
N ARG A 34 0.40 2.74 10.50
CA ARG A 34 -0.65 2.15 9.67
C ARG A 34 -1.55 3.22 9.05
N LEU A 35 -1.68 3.20 7.73
CA LEU A 35 -2.59 4.03 6.95
C LEU A 35 -3.96 3.34 6.78
N PHE A 36 -3.96 2.04 6.45
CA PHE A 36 -5.17 1.26 6.16
C PHE A 36 -4.96 -0.25 6.42
N PRO A 37 -6.00 -1.03 6.78
CA PRO A 37 -7.25 -0.57 7.38
C PRO A 37 -6.99 0.17 8.71
N SER A 38 -8.01 0.81 9.29
CA SER A 38 -7.85 1.40 10.63
C SER A 38 -7.40 0.33 11.63
N ARG A 39 -6.74 0.76 12.73
CA ARG A 39 -6.13 -0.09 13.76
C ARG A 39 -7.07 -1.05 14.52
N THR A 40 -8.30 -1.25 14.06
CA THR A 40 -9.28 -2.16 14.66
C THR A 40 -9.04 -3.60 14.18
N PRO A 41 -8.59 -4.52 15.06
CA PRO A 41 -8.24 -5.90 14.68
C PRO A 41 -9.40 -6.72 14.10
N LYS A 42 -10.65 -6.28 14.35
CA LYS A 42 -11.86 -6.97 13.91
C LYS A 42 -11.99 -7.10 12.38
N HIS A 43 -11.26 -6.29 11.60
CA HIS A 43 -11.26 -6.33 10.14
C HIS A 43 -9.90 -6.77 9.54
N ASP A 44 -8.96 -7.17 10.39
CA ASP A 44 -7.63 -7.58 9.96
C ASP A 44 -7.66 -8.94 9.25
N GLU A 45 -8.58 -9.82 9.67
CA GLU A 45 -8.84 -11.11 9.02
C GLU A 45 -9.52 -10.96 7.65
N ASP A 46 -10.40 -9.97 7.48
CA ASP A 46 -11.19 -9.77 6.25
C ASP A 46 -10.32 -9.40 5.04
N THR A 47 -9.23 -8.68 5.29
CA THR A 47 -8.34 -8.14 4.25
C THR A 47 -7.06 -8.94 4.10
N GLY A 48 -6.54 -9.51 5.20
CA GLY A 48 -5.28 -10.27 5.20
C GLY A 48 -4.03 -9.43 4.88
N ALA A 49 -4.18 -8.14 4.60
CA ALA A 49 -3.11 -7.20 4.27
C ALA A 49 -3.32 -5.85 4.95
N ARG A 50 -2.26 -5.05 5.04
CA ARG A 50 -2.29 -3.68 5.52
C ARG A 50 -1.37 -2.77 4.73
N VAL A 51 -1.64 -1.48 4.83
CA VAL A 51 -0.84 -0.38 4.30
C VAL A 51 -0.24 0.37 5.48
N ASP A 52 1.08 0.40 5.54
CA ASP A 52 1.83 1.22 6.49
C ASP A 52 2.63 2.28 5.73
N GLN A 53 2.81 3.46 6.30
CA GLN A 53 3.63 4.49 5.69
C GLN A 53 5.11 4.14 5.86
N GLY A 54 5.87 4.22 4.77
CA GLY A 54 7.33 4.19 4.80
C GLY A 54 7.93 5.55 5.15
N LEU A 55 9.25 5.62 5.10
CA LEU A 55 9.97 6.88 5.21
C LEU A 55 9.65 7.78 3.99
N LYS A 56 9.53 9.09 4.24
CA LYS A 56 9.40 10.09 3.19
C LYS A 56 10.66 10.09 2.32
N HIS A 57 10.50 10.20 1.01
CA HIS A 57 11.63 10.47 0.13
C HIS A 57 12.14 11.89 0.41
N SER A 58 13.29 12.02 1.07
CA SER A 58 14.00 13.30 1.16
C SER A 58 14.67 13.56 -0.18
N LYS A 59 14.00 14.25 -1.09
CA LYS A 59 14.71 14.99 -2.14
C LYS A 59 14.97 16.40 -1.60
N ASN A 60 16.25 16.74 -1.49
CA ASN A 60 16.69 18.11 -1.28
C ASN A 60 16.00 19.02 -2.31
N GLY A 61 15.35 20.08 -1.84
CA GLY A 61 14.89 21.18 -2.67
C GLY A 61 13.37 21.25 -2.84
N THR A 62 12.81 22.32 -2.28
CA THR A 62 11.45 22.85 -2.51
C THR A 62 10.26 22.05 -1.98
N GLN A 63 9.42 22.79 -1.28
CA GLN A 63 8.44 22.38 -0.28
C GLN A 63 7.15 21.74 -0.84
N SER A 64 7.12 21.30 -2.11
CA SER A 64 5.84 21.07 -2.82
C SER A 64 5.65 19.72 -3.50
N ASP A 65 6.58 18.76 -3.39
CA ASP A 65 6.44 17.44 -4.03
C ASP A 65 6.54 16.31 -2.99
N ASP A 66 5.69 16.42 -1.98
CA ASP A 66 5.54 15.47 -0.88
C ASP A 66 5.26 14.06 -1.42
N THR A 67 6.34 13.27 -1.47
CA THR A 67 6.34 11.92 -1.99
C THR A 67 6.61 10.95 -0.85
N TYR A 68 5.70 10.01 -0.67
CA TYR A 68 5.72 9.04 0.42
C TYR A 68 5.84 7.63 -0.13
N ASN A 69 6.61 6.78 0.55
CA ASN A 69 6.52 5.35 0.35
C ASN A 69 5.35 4.82 1.18
N ILE A 70 4.59 3.88 0.62
CA ILE A 70 3.68 3.03 1.37
C ILE A 70 4.09 1.57 1.21
N HIS A 71 4.01 0.82 2.29
CA HIS A 71 4.35 -0.59 2.36
C HIS A 71 3.08 -1.41 2.46
N ILE A 72 2.90 -2.32 1.51
CA ILE A 72 1.80 -3.28 1.53
C ILE A 72 2.32 -4.53 2.22
N GLN A 73 1.80 -4.83 3.40
CA GLN A 73 2.29 -5.92 4.25
C GLN A 73 1.21 -6.98 4.43
N ALA A 74 1.61 -8.24 4.59
CA ALA A 74 0.71 -9.28 5.04
C ALA A 74 0.30 -9.04 6.50
N ASN A 75 -0.99 -9.17 6.79
CA ASN A 75 -1.60 -8.93 8.11
C ASN A 75 -1.84 -10.24 8.88
N ASN A 76 -1.61 -11.38 8.24
CA ASN A 76 -1.92 -12.72 8.71
C ASN A 76 -0.74 -13.42 9.41
N GLN A 77 0.32 -12.68 9.73
CA GLN A 77 1.49 -13.24 10.37
C GLN A 77 1.72 -12.50 11.68
N GLY A 78 1.80 -13.26 12.78
CA GLY A 78 2.13 -12.73 14.10
C GLY A 78 3.44 -11.91 14.10
N PRO A 79 3.84 -11.37 15.26
CA PRO A 79 4.84 -10.30 15.38
C PRO A 79 6.21 -10.57 14.74
N ALA A 80 6.52 -11.81 14.36
CA ALA A 80 7.80 -12.23 13.81
C ALA A 80 7.93 -12.19 12.26
N SER A 81 6.85 -11.96 11.49
CA SER A 81 6.95 -12.03 10.02
C SER A 81 6.01 -11.09 9.26
N HIS A 82 6.05 -9.80 9.58
CA HIS A 82 5.45 -8.78 8.70
C HIS A 82 6.27 -8.64 7.41
N GLY A 83 6.13 -9.61 6.50
CA GLY A 83 6.73 -9.55 5.17
C GLY A 83 6.11 -8.40 4.37
N ASN A 84 6.91 -7.41 4.03
CA ASN A 84 6.54 -6.43 3.01
C ASN A 84 6.30 -7.18 1.69
N LEU A 85 5.08 -7.11 1.16
CA LEU A 85 4.70 -7.71 -0.12
C LEU A 85 5.25 -6.87 -1.26
N PHE A 86 5.06 -5.55 -1.19
CA PHE A 86 5.61 -4.59 -2.15
C PHE A 86 5.49 -3.17 -1.60
N THR A 87 6.31 -2.28 -2.15
CA THR A 87 6.32 -0.85 -1.81
C THR A 87 5.82 -0.05 -3.01
N VAL A 88 5.07 1.02 -2.74
CA VAL A 88 4.57 1.95 -3.75
C VAL A 88 4.95 3.36 -3.36
N GLU A 89 5.51 4.12 -4.31
CA GLU A 89 5.71 5.55 -4.16
C GLU A 89 4.40 6.27 -4.52
N VAL A 90 3.95 7.17 -3.64
CA VAL A 90 2.68 7.89 -3.79
C VAL A 90 2.84 9.37 -3.50
N ARG A 91 1.96 10.17 -4.10
CA ARG A 91 1.80 11.61 -3.83
C ARG A 91 0.37 11.88 -3.41
N PRO A 92 0.11 12.73 -2.39
CA PRO A 92 -1.25 13.06 -1.97
C PRO A 92 -2.13 13.62 -3.10
N THR A 93 -1.52 14.24 -4.10
CA THR A 93 -2.17 14.84 -5.27
C THR A 93 -2.48 13.84 -6.40
N MET A 94 -2.05 12.58 -6.29
CA MET A 94 -2.29 11.60 -7.35
C MET A 94 -3.77 11.19 -7.43
N SER A 95 -4.26 10.95 -8.64
CA SER A 95 -5.63 10.45 -8.85
C SER A 95 -5.77 8.99 -8.41
N LYS A 96 -7.00 8.56 -8.10
CA LYS A 96 -7.32 7.15 -7.80
C LYS A 96 -6.87 6.20 -8.91
N THR A 97 -6.99 6.60 -10.17
CA THR A 97 -6.53 5.82 -11.33
C THR A 97 -5.01 5.68 -11.33
N ALA A 98 -4.28 6.77 -11.15
CA ALA A 98 -2.82 6.74 -11.08
C ALA A 98 -2.31 5.91 -9.88
N PHE A 99 -2.99 6.03 -8.73
CA PHE A 99 -2.72 5.22 -7.56
C PHE A 99 -2.95 3.73 -7.83
N LYS A 100 -4.09 3.36 -8.41
CA LYS A 100 -4.41 1.98 -8.80
C LYS A 100 -3.36 1.40 -9.74
N SER A 101 -3.01 2.11 -10.81
CA SER A 101 -1.99 1.66 -11.77
C SER A 101 -0.63 1.46 -11.10
N SER A 102 -0.25 2.32 -10.15
CA SER A 102 1.00 2.21 -9.40
C SER A 102 1.01 0.99 -8.49
N MET A 103 -0.07 0.75 -7.76
CA MET A 103 -0.26 -0.45 -6.93
C MET A 103 -0.20 -1.74 -7.74
N GLU A 104 -0.93 -1.79 -8.86
CA GLU A 104 -0.95 -2.96 -9.74
C GLU A 104 0.40 -3.21 -10.42
N LYS A 105 1.12 -2.15 -10.80
CA LYS A 105 2.48 -2.28 -11.33
C LYS A 105 3.43 -2.85 -10.27
N ALA A 106 3.48 -2.27 -9.08
CA ALA A 106 4.36 -2.73 -8.01
C ALA A 106 4.05 -4.18 -7.59
N ALA A 107 2.77 -4.54 -7.49
CA ALA A 107 2.37 -5.91 -7.19
C ALA A 107 2.78 -6.91 -8.29
N ARG A 108 2.81 -6.48 -9.56
CA ARG A 108 3.32 -7.30 -10.68
C ARG A 108 4.83 -7.45 -10.63
N ASP A 109 5.54 -6.34 -10.44
CA ASP A 109 7.01 -6.31 -10.36
C ASP A 109 7.51 -7.17 -9.19
N ALA A 110 6.77 -7.21 -8.08
CA ALA A 110 7.04 -8.07 -6.93
C ALA A 110 6.60 -9.54 -7.11
N GLY A 111 6.01 -9.90 -8.25
CA GLY A 111 5.53 -11.26 -8.54
C GLY A 111 4.30 -11.69 -7.73
N VAL A 112 3.65 -10.75 -7.03
CA VAL A 112 2.50 -11.00 -6.14
C VAL A 112 1.21 -11.16 -6.96
N ILE A 113 1.11 -10.47 -8.11
CA ILE A 113 0.07 -10.71 -9.11
C ILE A 113 0.71 -10.91 -10.49
N TRP A 114 0.28 -11.93 -11.23
CA TRP A 114 0.72 -12.15 -12.62
C TRP A 114 -0.37 -11.70 -13.59
N VAL A 115 -0.01 -11.04 -14.68
CA VAL A 115 -0.86 -10.96 -15.88
C VAL A 115 -0.38 -12.09 -16.77
N MET A 116 -1.29 -12.99 -17.19
CA MET A 116 -0.95 -13.85 -18.30
C MET A 116 -0.70 -12.91 -19.47
N ALA A 117 0.53 -12.86 -19.99
CA ALA A 117 0.75 -12.27 -21.29
C ALA A 117 -0.17 -13.04 -22.24
N SER A 118 -1.19 -12.37 -22.78
CA SER A 118 -1.95 -12.93 -23.87
C SER A 118 -0.98 -13.11 -25.02
N SER A 119 -0.72 -14.37 -25.35
CA SER A 119 0.00 -14.80 -26.56
C SER A 119 -0.72 -14.32 -27.81
#